data_AF-A0A3N9XA99-F1
#
_entry.id   AF-A0A3N9XA99-F1
#
_cell.length_a   1.000
_cell.length_b   1.000
_cell.length_c   1.000
_cell.angle_alpha   90.00
_cell.angle_beta   90.00
_cell.angle_gamma   90.00
#
_symmetry.space_group_name_H-M   'P 1'
#
loop_
_entity.id
_entity.type
_entity.pdbx_description
1 polymer ?
#
loop_
_entity_poly.entity_id
_entity_poly.type
_entity_poly.pdbx_seq_one_letter_code
_entity_poly.pdbx_strand_id
1 'polypeptide(L)'
;MIRRHAVWLGLAIGLLTGCSEPPYALPDRNAADARAEEERLATLLPAELLNGPGTCEVRLLGRDGSSSFAWAHCEAAPGVGDVFGVSIPVRVDGDRVTQPGDGSDYSASVRRMFPERLAEVVLDDDTNVRP
;
A
#
# COMPACT_ATOMS: atom_id res chain seq x y z
N MET A 1 48.80 -7.33 56.15
CA MET A 1 47.99 -8.09 55.17
C MET A 1 46.55 -7.63 55.26
N ILE A 2 45.78 -7.80 54.17
CA ILE A 2 44.36 -7.45 53.95
C ILE A 2 44.16 -6.19 53.09
N ARG A 3 44.29 -6.41 51.78
CA ARG A 3 43.70 -5.60 50.70
C ARG A 3 42.17 -5.66 50.83
N ARG A 4 41.49 -4.52 50.80
CA ARG A 4 40.02 -4.47 50.63
C ARG A 4 39.72 -3.91 49.25
N HIS A 5 39.13 -4.77 48.43
CA HIS A 5 38.68 -4.51 47.08
C HIS A 5 37.45 -3.59 47.12
N ALA A 6 37.57 -2.40 46.53
CA ALA A 6 36.41 -1.56 46.22
C ALA A 6 35.77 -2.11 44.94
N VAL A 7 34.69 -2.87 45.12
CA VAL A 7 33.86 -3.39 44.02
C VAL A 7 33.04 -2.22 43.48
N TRP A 8 33.37 -1.80 42.27
CA TRP A 8 32.70 -0.75 41.53
C TRP A 8 31.42 -1.34 40.91
N LEU A 9 30.26 -1.00 41.45
CA LEU A 9 28.95 -1.32 40.85
C LEU A 9 28.71 -0.35 39.68
N GLY A 10 29.20 -0.72 38.50
CA GLY A 10 28.85 -0.07 37.25
C GLY A 10 27.40 -0.41 36.88
N LEU A 11 26.46 0.46 37.23
CA LEU A 11 25.08 0.38 36.80
C LEU A 11 24.97 0.96 35.38
N ALA A 12 25.19 0.12 34.37
CA ALA A 12 24.94 0.47 32.98
C ALA A 12 23.42 0.35 32.70
N ILE A 13 22.69 1.45 32.88
CA ILE A 13 21.31 1.58 32.40
C ILE A 13 21.39 1.75 30.87
N GLY A 14 21.27 0.64 30.15
CA GLY A 14 21.12 0.64 28.70
C GLY A 14 19.77 1.24 28.33
N LEU A 15 19.77 2.50 27.88
CA LEU A 15 18.64 3.13 27.21
C LEU A 15 18.41 2.39 25.88
N LEU A 16 17.52 1.39 25.90
CA LEU A 16 16.88 0.88 24.68
C LEU A 16 15.89 1.95 24.22
N THR A 17 16.38 3.01 23.60
CA THR A 17 15.53 3.86 22.75
C THR A 17 15.16 3.01 21.54
N GLY A 18 14.07 2.24 21.68
CA GLY A 18 13.41 1.63 20.54
C GLY A 18 12.95 2.77 19.63
N CYS A 19 13.75 3.05 18.61
CA CYS A 19 13.33 3.91 17.51
C CYS A 19 12.26 3.14 16.74
N SER A 20 11.01 3.19 17.22
CA SER A 20 9.86 2.78 16.43
C SER A 20 9.89 3.62 15.16
N GLU A 21 10.14 2.99 14.02
CA GLU A 21 10.08 3.69 12.74
C GLU A 21 8.70 4.34 12.58
N PRO A 22 8.63 5.57 12.05
CA PRO A 22 7.35 6.23 11.86
C PRO A 22 6.49 5.41 10.89
N PRO A 23 5.16 5.37 11.11
CA PRO A 23 4.23 4.72 10.19
C PRO A 23 4.42 5.24 8.76
N TYR A 24 4.16 4.38 7.79
CA TYR A 24 4.15 4.80 6.39
C TYR A 24 3.11 5.92 6.19
N ALA A 25 3.53 7.03 5.60
CA ALA A 25 2.66 8.16 5.34
C ALA A 25 1.99 8.01 3.96
N LEU A 26 0.69 7.75 3.95
CA LEU A 26 -0.11 7.75 2.72
C LEU A 26 -0.21 9.18 2.15
N PRO A 27 -0.28 9.34 0.81
CA PRO A 27 -0.54 10.63 0.17
C PRO A 27 -1.81 11.30 0.72
N ASP A 28 -1.77 12.61 0.93
CA ASP A 28 -2.97 13.38 1.32
C ASP A 28 -4.01 13.32 0.19
N ARG A 29 -5.22 12.87 0.53
CA ARG A 29 -6.38 12.77 -0.40
C ARG A 29 -6.71 14.11 -1.05
N ASN A 30 -6.43 15.22 -0.35
CA ASN A 30 -6.79 16.56 -0.80
C ASN A 30 -5.68 17.24 -1.60
N ALA A 31 -4.48 16.64 -1.66
CA ALA A 31 -3.39 17.18 -2.45
C ALA A 31 -3.72 17.09 -3.95
N ALA A 32 -3.48 18.18 -4.67
CA ALA A 32 -3.88 18.30 -6.07
C ALA A 32 -3.19 17.24 -6.97
N ASP A 33 -1.96 16.87 -6.66
CA ASP A 33 -1.17 15.87 -7.39
C ASP A 33 -1.62 14.43 -7.11
N ALA A 34 -2.14 14.15 -5.90
CA ALA A 34 -2.76 12.89 -5.55
C ALA A 34 -4.11 12.75 -6.27
N ARG A 35 -4.95 13.79 -6.23
CA ARG A 35 -6.25 13.79 -6.92
C ARG A 35 -6.12 13.63 -8.43
N ALA A 36 -5.18 14.36 -9.05
CA ALA A 36 -4.94 14.23 -10.48
C ALA A 36 -4.51 12.80 -10.87
N GLU A 37 -3.76 12.12 -10.00
CA GLU A 37 -3.41 10.71 -10.21
C GLU A 37 -4.60 9.78 -10.05
N GLU A 38 -5.38 9.96 -8.98
CA GLU A 38 -6.56 9.15 -8.70
C GLU A 38 -7.57 9.28 -9.86
N GLU A 39 -7.77 10.47 -10.41
CA GLU A 39 -8.60 10.71 -11.59
C GLU A 39 -8.04 10.02 -12.86
N ARG A 40 -6.72 10.09 -13.08
CA ARG A 40 -6.06 9.39 -14.19
C ARG A 40 -6.25 7.88 -14.08
N LEU A 41 -6.01 7.33 -12.88
CA LEU A 41 -6.15 5.90 -12.59
C LEU A 41 -7.61 5.45 -12.69
N ALA A 42 -8.57 6.23 -12.20
CA ALA A 42 -10.00 5.93 -12.30
C ALA A 42 -10.47 5.84 -13.77
N THR A 43 -9.79 6.51 -14.69
CA THR A 43 -10.06 6.42 -16.14
C THR A 43 -9.40 5.19 -16.78
N LEU A 44 -8.20 4.82 -16.33
CA LEU A 44 -7.44 3.70 -16.88
C LEU A 44 -7.96 2.33 -16.41
N LEU A 45 -8.23 2.20 -15.11
CA LEU A 45 -8.45 0.92 -14.46
C LEU A 45 -9.71 0.15 -14.87
N PRO A 46 -10.86 0.77 -15.24
CA PRO A 46 -12.03 0.00 -15.65
C PRO A 46 -11.75 -0.96 -16.80
N ALA A 47 -11.03 -0.50 -17.83
CA ALA A 47 -10.69 -1.32 -19.00
C ALA A 47 -9.78 -2.51 -18.63
N GLU A 48 -8.84 -2.28 -17.71
CA GLU A 48 -7.82 -3.25 -17.31
C GLU A 48 -8.31 -4.27 -16.26
N LEU A 49 -9.18 -3.84 -15.35
CA LEU A 49 -9.66 -4.66 -14.24
C LEU A 49 -10.99 -5.36 -14.52
N LEU A 50 -11.85 -4.75 -15.34
CA LEU A 50 -13.17 -5.28 -15.64
C LEU A 50 -13.26 -5.88 -17.05
N ASN A 51 -12.23 -5.76 -17.88
CA ASN A 51 -12.28 -6.17 -19.30
C ASN A 51 -13.49 -5.58 -20.06
N GLY A 52 -13.94 -4.39 -19.65
CA GLY A 52 -15.21 -3.82 -20.10
C GLY A 52 -15.51 -2.47 -19.44
N PRO A 53 -16.67 -1.87 -19.77
CA PRO A 53 -17.05 -0.58 -19.21
C PRO A 53 -17.44 -0.72 -17.73
N GLY A 54 -17.07 0.27 -16.94
CA GLY A 54 -17.37 0.34 -15.52
C GLY A 54 -16.80 1.60 -14.90
N THR A 55 -16.93 1.71 -13.59
CA THR A 55 -16.43 2.85 -12.80
C THR A 55 -15.49 2.34 -11.73
N CYS A 56 -14.40 3.07 -11.49
CA CYS A 56 -13.45 2.79 -10.43
C CYS A 56 -13.33 3.97 -9.48
N GLU A 57 -13.45 3.72 -8.19
CA GLU A 57 -12.97 4.61 -7.12
C GLU A 57 -11.53 4.21 -6.79
N VAL A 58 -10.64 5.18 -6.66
CA VAL A 58 -9.20 4.93 -6.53
C VAL A 58 -8.64 5.72 -5.37
N ARG A 59 -7.82 5.05 -4.56
CA ARG A 59 -7.02 5.65 -3.51
C ARG A 59 -5.54 5.52 -3.85
N LEU A 60 -4.85 6.64 -4.05
CA LEU A 60 -3.41 6.64 -4.24
C LEU A 60 -2.71 6.32 -2.91
N LEU A 61 -1.86 5.30 -2.95
CA LEU A 61 -1.12 4.81 -1.79
C LEU A 61 0.33 5.28 -1.79
N GLY A 62 0.91 5.56 -2.95
CA GLY A 62 2.26 6.08 -3.07
C GLY A 62 2.74 6.12 -4.52
N ARG A 63 3.93 6.69 -4.70
CA ARG A 63 4.65 6.68 -5.98
C ARG A 63 6.12 6.33 -5.74
N ASP A 64 6.71 5.62 -6.68
CA ASP A 64 8.15 5.38 -6.74
C ASP A 64 8.63 5.50 -8.20
N GLY A 65 9.41 6.53 -8.50
CA GLY A 65 9.78 6.88 -9.86
C GLY A 65 8.54 7.10 -10.75
N SER A 66 8.41 6.27 -11.80
CA SER A 66 7.28 6.28 -12.73
C SER A 66 6.13 5.33 -12.36
N SER A 67 6.24 4.65 -11.22
CA SER A 67 5.24 3.70 -10.74
C SER A 67 4.28 4.39 -9.76
N SER A 68 2.99 4.21 -9.99
CA SER A 68 1.93 4.57 -9.05
C SER A 68 1.40 3.32 -8.36
N PHE A 69 1.18 3.40 -7.06
CA PHE A 69 0.62 2.34 -6.24
C PHE A 69 -0.73 2.80 -5.70
N ALA A 70 -1.78 2.02 -5.92
CA ALA A 70 -3.14 2.43 -5.57
C ALA A 70 -3.96 1.26 -5.05
N TRP A 71 -5.04 1.56 -4.34
CA TRP A 71 -6.16 0.63 -4.16
C TRP A 71 -7.28 1.05 -5.10
N ALA A 72 -7.88 0.09 -5.78
CA ALA A 72 -8.96 0.31 -6.72
C ALA A 72 -10.19 -0.48 -6.29
N HIS A 73 -11.34 0.19 -6.24
CA HIS A 73 -12.66 -0.43 -6.11
C HIS A 73 -13.44 -0.16 -7.40
N CYS A 74 -13.66 -1.20 -8.19
CA CYS A 74 -14.25 -1.08 -9.51
C CYS A 74 -15.53 -1.91 -9.63
N GLU A 75 -16.52 -1.35 -10.32
CA GLU A 75 -17.82 -2.00 -10.57
C GLU A 75 -18.16 -1.95 -12.06
N ALA A 76 -18.57 -3.09 -12.61
CA ALA A 76 -19.02 -3.18 -14.00
C ALA A 76 -20.30 -2.36 -14.23
N ALA A 77 -20.40 -1.73 -15.41
CA ALA A 77 -21.57 -0.95 -15.76
C ALA A 77 -22.83 -1.84 -15.86
N PRO A 78 -24.02 -1.36 -15.44
CA PRO A 78 -25.25 -2.12 -15.58
C PRO A 78 -25.55 -2.45 -17.06
N GLY A 79 -25.92 -3.69 -17.36
CA GLY A 79 -26.43 -4.08 -18.69
C GLY A 79 -25.40 -4.64 -19.67
N VAL A 80 -24.11 -4.74 -19.28
CA VAL A 80 -23.07 -5.47 -20.03
C VAL A 80 -22.72 -6.78 -19.30
N GLY A 81 -23.62 -7.76 -19.32
CA GLY A 81 -23.37 -9.08 -18.73
C GLY A 81 -23.58 -9.15 -17.21
N ASP A 82 -22.87 -10.06 -16.54
CA ASP A 82 -22.96 -10.29 -15.10
C ASP A 82 -22.46 -9.06 -14.32
N VAL A 83 -23.16 -8.72 -13.23
CA VAL A 83 -22.68 -7.69 -12.31
C VAL A 83 -21.53 -8.27 -11.51
N PHE A 84 -20.32 -7.77 -11.73
CA PHE A 84 -19.16 -8.09 -10.92
C PHE A 84 -18.36 -6.83 -10.61
N GLY A 85 -17.65 -6.87 -9.49
CA GLY A 85 -16.76 -5.81 -9.05
C GLY A 85 -15.51 -6.40 -8.42
N VAL A 86 -14.45 -5.59 -8.39
CA VAL A 86 -13.16 -5.97 -7.82
C VAL A 86 -12.69 -4.87 -6.88
N SER A 87 -12.11 -5.27 -5.75
CA SER A 87 -11.48 -4.35 -4.80
C SER A 87 -10.08 -4.87 -4.49
N ILE A 88 -9.07 -4.30 -5.12
CA ILE A 88 -7.71 -4.84 -5.09
C ILE A 88 -6.65 -3.73 -5.09
N PRO A 89 -5.48 -3.99 -4.48
CA PRO A 89 -4.30 -3.14 -4.66
C PRO A 89 -3.73 -3.35 -6.07
N VAL A 90 -3.28 -2.27 -6.70
CA VAL A 90 -2.69 -2.27 -8.05
C VAL A 90 -1.38 -1.50 -8.07
N ARG A 91 -0.48 -1.97 -8.93
CA ARG A 91 0.70 -1.21 -9.38
C ARG A 91 0.47 -0.77 -10.81
N VAL A 92 0.74 0.49 -11.11
CA VAL A 92 0.60 1.07 -12.43
C VAL A 92 1.93 1.66 -12.88
N ASP A 93 2.52 1.10 -13.93
CA ASP A 93 3.73 1.60 -14.57
C ASP A 93 3.36 2.27 -15.91
N GLY A 94 3.17 3.58 -15.92
CA GLY A 94 2.59 4.29 -17.07
C GLY A 94 1.12 3.88 -17.28
N ASP A 95 0.88 3.09 -18.33
CA ASP A 95 -0.45 2.51 -18.64
C ASP A 95 -0.54 1.01 -18.30
N ARG A 96 0.57 0.38 -17.91
CA ARG A 96 0.57 -1.05 -17.57
C ARG A 96 0.07 -1.25 -16.15
N VAL A 97 -1.04 -1.96 -16.01
CA VAL A 97 -1.63 -2.33 -14.72
C VAL A 97 -1.17 -3.74 -14.32
N THR A 98 -0.69 -3.89 -13.09
CA THR A 98 -0.35 -5.17 -12.48
C THR A 98 -1.23 -5.40 -11.27
N GLN A 99 -1.80 -6.60 -11.17
CA GLN A 99 -2.66 -7.05 -10.10
C GLN A 99 -1.97 -8.17 -9.30
N PRO A 100 -2.25 -8.32 -7.99
CA PRO A 100 -1.76 -9.46 -7.24
C PRO A 100 -2.44 -10.74 -7.72
N GLY A 101 -1.80 -11.89 -7.49
CA GLY A 101 -2.47 -13.18 -7.56
C GLY A 101 -3.58 -13.29 -6.50
N ASP A 102 -4.41 -14.33 -6.62
CA ASP A 102 -5.50 -14.61 -5.70
C ASP A 102 -5.12 -15.66 -4.65
N GLY A 103 -6.05 -15.92 -3.72
CA GLY A 103 -5.92 -16.99 -2.73
C GLY A 103 -4.61 -16.96 -1.95
N SER A 104 -3.87 -18.08 -1.96
CA SER A 104 -2.60 -18.21 -1.25
C SER A 104 -1.47 -17.35 -1.82
N ASP A 105 -1.59 -16.89 -3.07
CA ASP A 105 -0.53 -16.14 -3.76
C ASP A 105 -0.64 -14.63 -3.55
N TYR A 106 -1.77 -14.16 -2.99
CA TYR A 106 -2.06 -12.74 -2.79
C TYR A 106 -0.93 -12.01 -2.03
N SER A 107 -0.61 -12.46 -0.82
CA SER A 107 0.38 -11.79 0.03
C SER A 107 1.78 -11.77 -0.58
N ALA A 108 2.19 -12.87 -1.23
CA ALA A 108 3.47 -12.94 -1.91
C ALA A 108 3.51 -12.02 -3.14
N SER A 109 2.39 -11.87 -3.84
CA SER A 109 2.28 -10.98 -4.99
C SER A 109 2.33 -9.51 -4.59
N VAL A 110 1.59 -9.12 -3.53
CA VAL A 110 1.65 -7.75 -2.99
C VAL A 110 3.08 -7.37 -2.61
N ARG A 111 3.81 -8.24 -1.90
CA ARG A 111 5.22 -7.99 -1.52
C ARG A 111 6.19 -7.86 -2.69
N ARG A 112 5.90 -8.46 -3.85
CA ARG A 112 6.72 -8.30 -5.07
C ARG A 112 6.36 -7.04 -5.84
N MET A 113 5.09 -6.62 -5.77
CA MET A 113 4.58 -5.49 -6.53
C MET A 113 4.90 -4.15 -5.86
N PHE A 114 4.80 -4.07 -4.54
CA PHE A 114 4.88 -2.83 -3.77
C PHE A 114 6.24 -2.70 -3.07
N PRO A 115 6.71 -1.46 -2.80
CA PRO A 115 7.80 -1.23 -1.87
C PRO A 115 7.48 -1.85 -0.51
N GLU A 116 8.48 -2.41 0.16
CA GLU A 116 8.32 -3.24 1.38
C GLU A 116 7.36 -2.62 2.41
N ARG A 117 7.62 -1.38 2.83
CA ARG A 117 6.77 -0.68 3.82
C ARG A 117 5.33 -0.46 3.35
N LEU A 118 5.13 -0.23 2.06
CA LEU A 118 3.78 -0.05 1.52
C LEU A 118 3.06 -1.40 1.37
N ALA A 119 3.79 -2.47 1.03
CA ALA A 119 3.24 -3.82 1.02
C ALA A 119 2.72 -4.22 2.41
N GLU A 120 3.44 -3.86 3.47
CA GLU A 120 2.99 -4.07 4.84
C GLU A 120 1.68 -3.34 5.14
N VAL A 121 1.59 -2.05 4.81
CA VAL A 121 0.35 -1.26 4.99
C VAL A 121 -0.82 -1.88 4.24
N VAL A 122 -0.63 -2.29 2.98
CA VAL A 122 -1.67 -2.92 2.16
C VAL A 122 -2.15 -4.25 2.77
N LEU A 123 -1.26 -5.00 3.42
CA LEU A 123 -1.58 -6.29 4.02
C LEU A 123 -2.13 -6.19 5.45
N ASP A 124 -1.85 -5.09 6.16
CA ASP A 124 -2.19 -4.91 7.57
C ASP A 124 -3.41 -3.99 7.78
N ASP A 125 -3.59 -2.97 6.94
CA ASP A 125 -4.60 -1.93 7.11
C ASP A 125 -5.54 -1.84 5.90
N ASP A 126 -6.59 -2.65 5.94
CA ASP A 126 -7.60 -2.70 4.88
C ASP A 126 -8.53 -1.48 4.87
N THR A 127 -8.57 -0.66 5.93
CA THR A 127 -9.59 0.40 6.07
C THR A 127 -9.09 1.74 5.53
N ASN A 128 -7.82 2.08 5.76
CA ASN A 128 -7.28 3.38 5.34
C ASN A 128 -6.77 3.41 3.89
N VAL A 129 -6.49 2.23 3.33
CA VAL A 129 -6.02 2.07 1.94
C VAL A 129 -7.15 2.03 0.93
N ARG A 130 -8.39 1.70 1.34
CA ARG A 130 -9.54 1.68 0.45
C ARG A 130 -10.02 3.09 0.10
N PRO A 131 -10.61 3.29 -1.09
CA PRO A 131 -11.28 4.53 -1.48
C PRO A 131 -12.32 4.97 -0.46
#